data_AF-A0A845Z8V4-F1
#
_entry.id   AF-A0A845Z8V4-F1
#
_cell.length_a   1.000
_cell.length_b   1.000
_cell.length_c   1.000
_cell.angle_alpha   90.00
_cell.angle_beta   90.00
_cell.angle_gamma   90.00
#
_symmetry.space_group_name_H-M   'P 1'
#
loop_
_entity.id
_entity.type
_entity.pdbx_description
1 polymer ?
#
loop_
_entity_poly.entity_id
_entity_poly.type
_entity_poly.pdbx_seq_one_letter_code
_entity_poly.pdbx_strand_id
1 'polypeptide(L)'
;NRKLAIDLLTKSFGYIQLTEEKEKVLELIFKKGKEAYDSNDFVTAEEYFSLVSSLAFSIATYNYEFKGERTSEWLNRATEQKKRAEQVAKNANHALHRSKPARGLELELGTDDKIVDLVCGNNHIAVITSSFINFYGYSSSSPLFRRNIQTTHSIFCDDDKMLLYVTENSVESTRVSKEDQTSKSLMKLQKKATSIAFSKSKLVIGDNDGEIYLINTKTDLRETPLVQGNTKITFLTFAPKGVFFASKDTDNKVRLWSNLFRLCELEGKWYSVAYLSDTKIVTGGHKKLCVWNWSSEHFASPEGEEIYHQFEDDIKFLTCNTNVRLLAAADSKGKIVIWNTDKLDEPLGTVSVKQEISHLRLANDGSRLFIGLQSRIVQIKDIDQPKTVW
;
A
#
# COMPACT_ATOMS: atom_id res chain seq x y z
N ASN A 1 24.87 4.82 5.16
CA ASN A 1 24.08 3.63 5.59
C ASN A 1 23.60 3.85 7.02
N ARG A 2 22.53 4.64 7.22
CA ARG A 2 22.08 5.20 8.52
C ARG A 2 21.70 4.09 9.53
N LYS A 3 21.02 3.06 9.07
CA LYS A 3 20.62 1.88 9.87
C LYS A 3 21.84 1.06 10.34
N LEU A 4 22.84 0.90 9.47
CA LEU A 4 24.09 0.23 9.82
C LEU A 4 24.88 1.01 10.89
N ALA A 5 24.91 2.34 10.78
CA ALA A 5 25.56 3.19 11.78
C ALA A 5 24.85 3.12 13.14
N ILE A 6 23.51 3.12 13.15
CA ILE A 6 22.72 2.93 14.36
C ILE A 6 22.98 1.56 14.98
N ASP A 7 22.98 0.48 14.19
CA ASP A 7 23.20 -0.88 14.69
C ASP A 7 24.63 -1.08 15.24
N LEU A 8 25.63 -0.46 14.59
CA LEU A 8 27.02 -0.44 15.06
C LEU A 8 27.19 0.39 16.35
N LEU A 9 26.48 1.52 16.49
CA LEU A 9 26.49 2.32 17.71
C LEU A 9 25.81 1.56 18.86
N THR A 10 24.66 0.95 18.64
CA THR A 10 23.97 0.16 19.66
C THR A 10 24.80 -1.04 20.11
N LYS A 11 25.51 -1.71 19.19
CA LYS A 11 26.43 -2.82 19.51
C LYS A 11 27.69 -2.38 20.24
N SER A 12 28.26 -1.22 19.92
CA SER A 12 29.51 -0.72 20.54
C SER A 12 29.31 -0.04 21.90
N PHE A 13 28.08 0.39 22.21
CA PHE A 13 27.72 0.95 23.52
C PHE A 13 27.31 -0.12 24.56
N GLY A 14 27.02 -1.35 24.14
CA GLY A 14 26.87 -2.46 25.07
C GLY A 14 28.21 -2.86 25.69
N TYR A 15 28.32 -2.73 27.01
CA TYR A 15 29.34 -3.32 27.92
C TYR A 15 30.55 -2.52 28.43
N ILE A 16 30.83 -1.26 28.04
CA ILE A 16 32.09 -0.62 28.49
C ILE A 16 31.93 0.87 28.84
N GLN A 17 32.52 1.24 29.97
CA GLN A 17 32.82 2.58 30.50
C GLN A 17 32.68 3.74 29.48
N LEU A 18 32.00 4.81 29.90
CA LEU A 18 31.93 6.08 29.17
C LEU A 18 33.35 6.67 29.04
N THR A 19 33.89 6.68 27.83
CA THR A 19 35.07 7.47 27.47
C THR A 19 34.63 8.85 27.00
N GLU A 20 35.51 9.84 27.12
CA GLU A 20 35.29 11.22 26.64
C GLU A 20 34.89 11.28 25.15
N GLU A 21 35.33 10.31 24.35
CA GLU A 21 34.94 10.16 22.94
C GLU A 21 33.48 9.75 22.75
N LYS A 22 32.94 8.91 23.64
CA LYS A 22 31.54 8.49 23.59
C LYS A 22 30.59 9.62 23.98
N GLU A 23 31.00 10.51 24.89
CA GLU A 23 30.26 11.75 25.19
C GLU A 23 30.18 12.66 23.96
N LYS A 24 31.29 12.84 23.24
CA LYS A 24 31.31 13.63 22.00
C LYS A 24 30.38 13.06 20.93
N VAL A 25 30.26 11.73 20.84
CA VAL A 25 29.30 11.08 19.92
C VAL A 25 27.86 11.38 20.33
N LEU A 26 27.52 11.28 21.62
CA LEU A 26 26.18 11.60 22.12
C LEU A 26 25.82 13.08 21.90
N GLU A 27 26.76 13.99 22.14
CA GLU A 27 26.58 15.42 21.86
C GLU A 27 26.34 15.68 20.38
N LEU A 28 27.07 14.99 19.50
CA LEU A 28 26.89 15.12 18.05
C LEU A 28 25.49 14.65 17.61
N ILE A 29 25.04 13.50 18.12
CA ILE A 29 23.71 12.94 17.82
C ILE A 29 22.62 13.88 18.35
N PHE A 30 22.77 14.41 19.56
CA PHE A 30 21.85 15.39 20.14
C PHE A 30 21.81 16.68 19.32
N LYS A 31 22.96 17.20 18.90
CA LYS A 31 23.07 18.39 18.06
C LYS A 31 22.36 18.18 16.72
N LYS A 32 22.53 17.00 16.09
CA LYS A 32 21.84 16.65 14.84
C LYS A 32 20.34 16.51 15.01
N GLY A 33 19.88 15.93 16.12
CA GLY A 33 18.45 15.90 16.47
C GLY A 33 17.87 17.31 16.65
N LYS A 34 18.61 18.21 17.29
CA LYS A 34 18.21 19.61 17.46
C LYS A 34 18.20 20.38 16.13
N GLU A 35 19.22 20.22 15.29
CA GLU A 35 19.25 20.82 13.94
C GLU A 35 18.04 20.38 13.10
N ALA A 36 17.68 19.08 13.15
CA ALA A 36 16.49 18.55 12.48
C ALA A 36 15.19 19.11 13.05
N TYR A 37 15.11 19.26 14.39
CA TYR A 37 13.96 19.86 15.06
C TYR A 37 13.79 21.33 14.66
N ASP A 38 14.87 22.12 14.67
CA ASP A 38 14.87 23.54 14.30
C ASP A 38 14.57 23.75 12.80
N SER A 39 14.85 22.76 11.94
CA SER A 39 14.50 22.77 10.52
C SER A 39 13.09 22.20 10.21
N ASN A 40 12.26 21.94 11.21
CA ASN A 40 10.93 21.32 11.08
C ASN A 40 10.91 19.89 10.49
N ASP A 41 12.02 19.15 10.52
CA ASP A 41 12.07 17.73 10.13
C ASP A 41 11.82 16.83 11.35
N PHE A 42 10.56 16.79 11.79
CA PHE A 42 10.16 16.18 13.06
C PHE A 42 10.34 14.66 13.12
N VAL A 43 10.21 13.96 11.99
CA VAL A 43 10.43 12.49 11.92
C VAL A 43 11.90 12.18 12.16
N THR A 44 12.80 12.91 11.47
CA THR A 44 14.24 12.76 11.67
C THR A 44 14.65 13.15 13.09
N ALA A 45 14.07 14.21 13.66
CA ALA A 45 14.32 14.63 15.03
C ALA A 45 13.92 13.56 16.06
N GLU A 46 12.74 12.94 15.90
CA GLU A 46 12.25 11.89 16.79
C GLU A 46 13.18 10.66 16.82
N GLU A 47 13.64 10.22 15.64
CA GLU A 47 14.60 9.11 15.53
C GLU A 47 15.90 9.42 16.28
N TYR A 48 16.45 10.63 16.10
CA TYR A 48 17.68 11.04 16.79
C TYR A 48 17.48 11.11 18.31
N PHE A 49 16.36 11.69 18.80
CA PHE A 49 16.09 11.78 20.24
C PHE A 49 15.78 10.43 20.88
N SER A 50 15.15 9.50 20.14
CA SER A 50 14.94 8.12 20.59
C SER A 50 16.26 7.37 20.73
N LEU A 51 17.17 7.53 19.77
CA LEU A 51 18.51 6.94 19.80
C LEU A 51 19.33 7.47 20.98
N VAL A 52 19.33 8.79 21.17
CA VAL A 52 19.91 9.52 22.31
C VAL A 52 19.38 8.94 23.63
N SER A 53 18.06 8.80 23.77
CA SER A 53 17.42 8.29 25.00
C SER A 53 17.80 6.83 25.28
N SER A 54 17.81 5.98 24.25
CA SER A 54 18.16 4.56 24.39
C SER A 54 19.64 4.38 24.77
N LEU A 55 20.53 5.13 24.13
CA LEU A 55 21.97 5.10 24.45
C LEU A 55 22.23 5.64 25.85
N ALA A 56 21.62 6.77 26.24
CA ALA A 56 21.78 7.29 27.60
C ALA A 56 21.17 6.39 28.67
N PHE A 57 20.06 5.70 28.39
CA PHE A 57 19.51 4.72 29.30
C PHE A 57 20.47 3.55 29.51
N SER A 58 21.02 2.98 28.42
CA SER A 58 22.02 1.91 28.48
C SER A 58 23.28 2.32 29.25
N ILE A 59 23.67 3.58 29.15
CA ILE A 59 24.81 4.16 29.87
C ILE A 59 24.47 4.41 31.34
N ALA A 60 23.27 4.92 31.63
CA ALA A 60 22.80 5.16 32.99
C ALA A 60 22.68 3.85 33.76
N THR A 61 22.18 2.78 33.14
CA THR A 61 22.14 1.44 33.75
C THR A 61 23.52 0.87 34.07
N TYR A 62 24.57 1.29 33.36
CA TYR A 62 25.96 0.89 33.63
C TYR A 62 26.62 1.80 34.69
N ASN A 63 26.40 3.11 34.62
CA ASN A 63 27.01 4.10 35.52
C ASN A 63 26.28 4.33 36.84
N TYR A 64 25.09 3.75 37.04
CA TYR A 64 24.39 3.74 38.33
C TYR A 64 25.23 3.08 39.43
N GLU A 65 26.24 2.29 39.07
CA GLU A 65 27.22 1.74 40.01
C GLU A 65 28.33 2.72 40.41
N PHE A 66 28.57 3.87 39.74
CA PHE A 66 29.76 4.68 40.06
C PHE A 66 29.67 6.23 40.06
N LYS A 67 28.84 6.95 39.28
CA LYS A 67 28.73 8.45 39.39
C LYS A 67 27.40 8.98 38.82
N GLY A 68 26.45 9.36 39.70
CA GLY A 68 25.02 9.54 39.38
C GLY A 68 24.51 10.92 38.92
N GLU A 69 25.34 11.96 38.80
CA GLU A 69 24.81 13.33 38.66
C GLU A 69 24.75 13.90 37.22
N ARG A 70 25.68 13.57 36.31
CA ARG A 70 25.71 14.19 34.96
C ARG A 70 24.86 13.48 33.91
N THR A 71 24.71 12.15 34.01
CA THR A 71 23.93 11.35 33.05
C THR A 71 22.42 11.51 33.23
N SER A 72 21.96 11.73 34.47
CA SER A 72 20.55 11.98 34.80
C SER A 72 20.05 13.30 34.25
N GLU A 73 20.86 14.36 34.32
CA GLU A 73 20.52 15.67 33.76
C GLU A 73 20.34 15.62 32.23
N TRP A 74 21.22 14.90 31.54
CA TRP A 74 21.13 14.75 30.09
C TRP A 74 19.94 13.89 29.66
N LEU A 75 19.71 12.77 30.35
CA LEU A 75 18.55 11.91 30.11
C LEU A 75 17.26 12.71 30.30
N ASN A 76 17.16 13.52 31.36
CA ASN A 76 16.00 14.38 31.60
C ASN A 76 15.80 15.39 30.47
N ARG A 77 16.86 16.09 30.03
CA ARG A 77 16.80 17.04 28.90
C ARG A 77 16.39 16.36 27.60
N ALA A 78 16.95 15.19 27.29
CA ALA A 78 16.62 14.42 26.08
C ALA A 78 15.17 13.91 26.11
N THR A 79 14.71 13.40 27.26
CA THR A 79 13.34 12.91 27.43
C THR A 79 12.33 14.04 27.33
N GLU A 80 12.65 15.22 27.87
CA GLU A 80 11.80 16.40 27.76
C GLU A 80 11.73 16.93 26.32
N GLN A 81 12.87 16.99 25.60
CA GLN A 81 12.89 17.38 24.19
C GLN A 81 12.18 16.36 23.30
N LYS A 82 12.31 15.06 23.58
CA LYS A 82 11.52 14.01 22.93
C LYS A 82 10.02 14.21 23.14
N LYS A 83 9.58 14.41 24.39
CA LYS A 83 8.16 14.69 24.69
C LYS A 83 7.66 15.95 23.99
N ARG A 84 8.47 17.00 23.92
CA ARG A 84 8.13 18.23 23.17
C ARG A 84 8.05 17.97 21.67
N ALA A 85 9.00 17.24 21.09
CA ALA A 85 8.98 16.87 19.69
C ALA A 85 7.80 15.97 19.34
N GLU A 86 7.47 14.99 20.17
CA GLU A 86 6.28 14.15 20.02
C GLU A 86 4.99 14.95 20.17
N GLN A 87 4.92 15.88 21.13
CA GLN A 87 3.74 16.73 21.31
C GLN A 87 3.59 17.74 20.17
N VAL A 88 4.68 18.29 19.65
CA VAL A 88 4.68 19.18 18.49
C VAL A 88 4.38 18.40 17.22
N ALA A 89 4.89 17.19 17.04
CA ALA A 89 4.53 16.31 15.92
C ALA A 89 3.07 15.87 16.01
N LYS A 90 2.56 15.53 17.22
CA LYS A 90 1.14 15.28 17.46
C LYS A 90 0.29 16.51 17.22
N ASN A 91 0.73 17.69 17.63
CA ASN A 91 0.04 18.96 17.41
C ASN A 91 0.14 19.42 15.96
N ALA A 92 1.22 19.12 15.24
CA ALA A 92 1.41 19.38 13.83
C ALA A 92 0.56 18.42 13.01
N ASN A 93 0.49 17.13 13.38
CA ASN A 93 -0.48 16.18 12.84
C ASN A 93 -1.91 16.61 13.17
N HIS A 94 -2.21 17.01 14.41
CA HIS A 94 -3.50 17.56 14.80
C HIS A 94 -3.82 18.89 14.11
N ALA A 95 -2.82 19.71 13.79
CA ALA A 95 -2.95 20.97 13.06
C ALA A 95 -3.08 20.74 11.56
N LEU A 96 -2.45 19.70 11.00
CA LEU A 96 -2.69 19.16 9.66
C LEU A 96 -4.10 18.56 9.56
N HIS A 97 -4.60 17.93 10.62
CA HIS A 97 -5.98 17.45 10.72
C HIS A 97 -6.97 18.58 11.03
N ARG A 98 -6.56 19.69 11.68
CA ARG A 98 -7.39 20.88 11.96
C ARG A 98 -7.39 21.90 10.84
N SER A 99 -6.34 21.97 10.01
CA SER A 99 -6.45 22.43 8.64
C SER A 99 -7.24 21.35 7.92
N LYS A 100 -8.55 21.28 8.15
CA LYS A 100 -9.45 20.47 7.33
C LYS A 100 -9.03 20.74 5.88
N PRO A 101 -8.43 19.78 5.16
CA PRO A 101 -8.43 19.89 3.72
C PRO A 101 -9.92 19.98 3.37
N ALA A 102 -10.28 20.83 2.41
CA ALA A 102 -11.64 20.89 1.94
C ALA A 102 -12.16 19.46 1.72
N ARG A 103 -13.37 19.16 2.21
CA ARG A 103 -14.06 17.92 1.86
C ARG A 103 -13.95 17.74 0.34
N GLY A 104 -13.19 16.74 -0.10
CA GLY A 104 -12.90 16.47 -1.51
C GLY A 104 -11.64 17.20 -1.99
N LEU A 105 -10.48 16.54 -1.91
CA LEU A 105 -9.31 16.94 -2.69
C LEU A 105 -9.49 16.33 -4.09
N GLU A 106 -9.42 17.14 -5.14
CA GLU A 106 -9.45 16.65 -6.52
C GLU A 106 -8.05 16.77 -7.13
N LEU A 107 -7.59 15.70 -7.78
CA LEU A 107 -6.37 15.71 -8.57
C LEU A 107 -6.79 15.84 -10.04
N GLU A 108 -6.55 17.00 -10.63
CA GLU A 108 -6.65 17.19 -12.07
C GLU A 108 -5.32 16.80 -12.71
N LEU A 109 -5.37 15.94 -13.72
CA LEU A 109 -4.15 15.43 -14.38
C LEU A 109 -3.51 16.47 -15.34
N GLY A 110 -4.26 17.51 -15.70
CA GLY A 110 -3.80 18.60 -16.58
C GLY A 110 -3.44 18.14 -18.00
N THR A 111 -3.87 16.93 -18.40
CA THR A 111 -3.70 16.39 -19.76
C THR A 111 -4.98 15.72 -20.23
N ASP A 112 -5.06 15.46 -21.53
CA ASP A 112 -6.21 14.77 -22.12
C ASP A 112 -6.20 13.25 -21.91
N ASP A 113 -5.19 12.71 -21.22
CA ASP A 113 -5.03 11.27 -21.04
C ASP A 113 -6.08 10.65 -20.14
N LYS A 114 -6.49 9.44 -20.50
CA LYS A 114 -7.41 8.64 -19.69
C LYS A 114 -6.66 7.96 -18.56
N ILE A 115 -7.32 7.84 -17.40
CA ILE A 115 -6.82 7.06 -16.27
C ILE A 115 -6.89 5.57 -16.66
N VAL A 116 -5.74 4.92 -16.60
CA VAL A 116 -5.58 3.50 -16.94
C VAL A 116 -5.60 2.64 -15.68
N ASP A 117 -5.05 3.12 -14.57
CA ASP A 117 -5.07 2.47 -13.26
C ASP A 117 -4.73 3.48 -12.16
N LEU A 118 -5.09 3.14 -10.93
CA LEU A 118 -4.69 3.83 -9.71
C LEU A 118 -3.96 2.82 -8.82
N VAL A 119 -2.80 3.20 -8.32
CA VAL A 119 -2.00 2.31 -7.46
C VAL A 119 -1.67 3.03 -6.17
N CYS A 120 -2.11 2.45 -5.05
CA CYS A 120 -1.87 3.01 -3.73
C CYS A 120 -0.70 2.30 -3.06
N GLY A 121 0.23 3.11 -2.56
CA GLY A 121 1.28 2.71 -1.64
C GLY A 121 0.85 2.94 -0.19
N ASN A 122 1.81 3.02 0.72
CA ASN A 122 1.66 3.45 2.10
C ASN A 122 1.52 4.98 2.23
N ASN A 123 2.28 5.74 1.46
CA ASN A 123 2.32 7.21 1.50
C ASN A 123 2.14 7.89 0.14
N HIS A 124 2.25 7.11 -0.94
CA HIS A 124 2.17 7.61 -2.31
C HIS A 124 0.98 7.00 -3.05
N ILE A 125 0.47 7.74 -4.03
CA ILE A 125 -0.40 7.22 -5.07
C ILE A 125 0.25 7.46 -6.43
N ALA A 126 0.30 6.42 -7.25
CA ALA A 126 0.63 6.54 -8.65
C ALA A 126 -0.68 6.57 -9.45
N VAL A 127 -0.91 7.67 -10.16
CA VAL A 127 -1.99 7.80 -11.14
C VAL A 127 -1.42 7.47 -12.50
N ILE A 128 -1.83 6.32 -13.04
CA ILE A 128 -1.38 5.87 -14.35
C ILE A 128 -2.34 6.39 -15.40
N THR A 129 -1.77 7.00 -16.43
CA THR A 129 -2.49 7.47 -17.61
C THR A 129 -1.99 6.74 -18.84
N SER A 130 -2.63 6.94 -20.00
CA SER A 130 -2.20 6.34 -21.28
C SER A 130 -0.73 6.65 -21.64
N SER A 131 -0.21 7.78 -21.17
CA SER A 131 1.09 8.30 -21.60
C SER A 131 2.11 8.40 -20.48
N PHE A 132 1.68 8.58 -19.23
CA PHE A 132 2.59 8.81 -18.10
C PHE A 132 2.05 8.30 -16.78
N ILE A 133 2.95 8.18 -15.83
CA ILE A 133 2.67 7.91 -14.43
C ILE A 133 2.94 9.19 -13.63
N ASN A 134 1.93 9.70 -12.94
CA ASN A 134 2.07 10.83 -12.01
C ASN A 134 2.11 10.28 -10.58
N PHE A 135 3.13 10.66 -9.81
CA PHE A 135 3.27 10.28 -8.40
C PHE A 135 2.82 11.44 -7.52
N TYR A 136 1.92 11.16 -6.58
CA TYR A 136 1.44 12.12 -5.59
C TYR A 136 1.72 11.58 -4.20
N GLY A 137 2.03 12.47 -3.26
CA GLY A 137 1.86 12.15 -1.84
C GLY A 137 0.40 12.29 -1.46
N TYR A 138 -0.09 11.53 -0.48
CA TYR A 138 -1.51 11.59 -0.09
C TYR A 138 -2.00 13.00 0.24
N SER A 139 -1.18 13.83 0.89
CA SER A 139 -1.56 15.21 1.24
C SER A 139 -1.30 16.24 0.13
N SER A 140 -0.82 15.83 -1.03
CA SER A 140 -0.45 16.74 -2.12
C SER A 140 -1.54 16.79 -3.20
N SER A 141 -1.99 17.98 -3.58
CA SER A 141 -2.86 18.18 -4.74
C SER A 141 -2.09 18.25 -6.07
N SER A 142 -0.77 18.46 -6.03
CA SER A 142 0.11 18.48 -7.19
C SER A 142 1.03 17.26 -7.23
N PRO A 143 1.43 16.80 -8.44
CA PRO A 143 2.32 15.66 -8.56
C PRO A 143 3.71 16.00 -8.02
N LEU A 144 4.29 15.10 -7.22
CA LEU A 144 5.67 15.17 -6.75
C LEU A 144 6.65 15.11 -7.93
N PHE A 145 6.37 14.21 -8.88
CA PHE A 145 7.07 14.07 -10.15
C PHE A 145 6.25 13.20 -11.12
N ARG A 146 6.64 13.25 -12.41
CA ARG A 146 6.02 12.49 -13.51
C ARG A 146 7.06 11.59 -14.18
N ARG A 147 6.63 10.42 -14.67
CA ARG A 147 7.43 9.52 -15.53
C ARG A 147 6.72 9.27 -16.85
N ASN A 148 7.45 9.39 -17.96
CA ASN A 148 6.95 9.05 -19.29
C ASN A 148 7.09 7.54 -19.53
N ILE A 149 6.18 6.78 -18.91
CA ILE A 149 6.13 5.32 -18.98
C ILE A 149 4.73 4.96 -19.44
N GLN A 150 4.66 4.25 -20.57
CA GLN A 150 3.43 3.65 -21.06
C GLN A 150 3.27 2.27 -20.42
N THR A 151 2.26 2.13 -19.58
CA THR A 151 1.96 0.88 -18.90
C THR A 151 0.46 0.68 -18.78
N THR A 152 0.02 -0.57 -18.76
CA THR A 152 -1.38 -0.92 -18.54
C THR A 152 -1.67 -1.26 -17.08
N HIS A 153 -0.67 -1.73 -16.33
CA HIS A 153 -0.82 -2.18 -14.96
C HIS A 153 0.49 -1.93 -14.21
N SER A 154 0.38 -1.46 -12.98
CA SER A 154 1.53 -1.34 -12.10
C SER A 154 1.17 -1.67 -10.65
N ILE A 155 2.18 -1.86 -9.83
CA ILE A 155 2.01 -2.13 -8.41
C ILE A 155 3.22 -1.59 -7.63
N PHE A 156 2.96 -0.94 -6.50
CA PHE A 156 4.04 -0.59 -5.58
C PHE A 156 4.59 -1.84 -4.89
N CYS A 157 5.89 -1.85 -4.67
CA CYS A 157 6.57 -2.86 -3.88
C CYS A 157 7.68 -2.25 -3.03
N ASP A 158 8.21 -3.03 -2.09
CA ASP A 158 9.27 -2.61 -1.17
C ASP A 158 8.93 -1.34 -0.37
N ASP A 159 7.70 -1.29 0.19
CA ASP A 159 7.18 -0.16 0.97
C ASP A 159 7.25 1.18 0.21
N ASP A 160 6.65 1.21 -0.99
CA ASP A 160 6.57 2.34 -1.92
C ASP A 160 7.89 2.79 -2.54
N LYS A 161 8.99 2.11 -2.28
CA LYS A 161 10.29 2.52 -2.84
C LYS A 161 10.41 2.16 -4.30
N MET A 162 9.68 1.13 -4.73
CA MET A 162 9.76 0.59 -6.08
C MET A 162 8.36 0.50 -6.68
N LEU A 163 8.28 0.73 -7.99
CA LEU A 163 7.08 0.48 -8.78
C LEU A 163 7.41 -0.61 -9.80
N LEU A 164 6.68 -1.72 -9.75
CA LEU A 164 6.67 -2.73 -10.81
C LEU A 164 5.61 -2.35 -11.82
N TYR A 165 5.93 -2.39 -13.10
CA TYR A 165 4.99 -2.08 -14.16
C TYR A 165 5.22 -2.96 -15.38
N VAL A 166 4.16 -3.11 -16.15
CA VAL A 166 4.17 -3.91 -17.37
C VAL A 166 4.25 -3.01 -18.60
N THR A 167 5.24 -3.27 -19.45
CA THR A 167 5.27 -2.73 -20.81
C THR A 167 4.70 -3.76 -21.79
N GLU A 168 4.65 -3.43 -23.08
CA GLU A 168 4.16 -4.38 -24.08
C GLU A 168 4.93 -5.71 -24.08
N ASN A 169 6.24 -5.68 -23.83
CA ASN A 169 7.12 -6.85 -24.01
C ASN A 169 7.94 -7.22 -22.76
N SER A 170 7.75 -6.52 -21.64
CA SER A 170 8.54 -6.74 -20.43
C SER A 170 7.78 -6.41 -19.17
N VAL A 171 8.21 -7.03 -18.06
CA VAL A 171 7.95 -6.50 -16.73
C VAL A 171 9.20 -5.79 -16.24
N GLU A 172 9.01 -4.56 -15.81
CA GLU A 172 10.08 -3.67 -15.38
C GLU A 172 9.83 -3.15 -13.97
N SER A 173 10.90 -2.66 -13.36
CA SER A 173 10.88 -2.03 -12.05
C SER A 173 11.57 -0.68 -12.14
N THR A 174 11.03 0.33 -11.47
CA THR A 174 11.69 1.62 -11.32
C THR A 174 11.61 2.09 -9.87
N ARG A 175 12.59 2.87 -9.45
CA ARG A 175 12.58 3.48 -8.14
C ARG A 175 11.64 4.68 -8.11
N VAL A 176 10.86 4.78 -7.05
CA VAL A 176 9.95 5.90 -6.79
C VAL A 176 10.77 7.05 -6.22
N SER A 177 11.48 7.74 -7.10
CA SER A 177 12.36 8.87 -6.77
C SER A 177 12.36 9.90 -7.91
N LYS A 178 12.51 11.17 -7.57
CA LYS A 178 12.67 12.25 -8.55
C LYS A 178 14.03 12.19 -9.25
N GLU A 179 15.07 11.75 -8.54
CA GLU A 179 16.47 11.77 -9.00
C GLU A 179 16.82 10.54 -9.84
N ASP A 180 16.37 9.36 -9.41
CA ASP A 180 16.73 8.09 -10.03
C ASP A 180 15.66 7.67 -11.04
N GLN A 181 15.89 8.00 -12.32
CA GLN A 181 14.97 7.67 -13.40
C GLN A 181 15.20 6.31 -14.06
N THR A 182 16.08 5.49 -13.49
CA THR A 182 16.44 4.21 -14.12
C THR A 182 15.29 3.18 -14.02
N SER A 183 15.19 2.35 -15.05
CA SER A 183 14.35 1.16 -15.02
C SER A 183 15.21 -0.10 -15.16
N LYS A 184 14.81 -1.15 -14.46
CA LYS A 184 15.41 -2.48 -14.55
C LYS A 184 14.38 -3.45 -15.10
N SER A 185 14.69 -4.04 -16.26
CA SER A 185 13.90 -5.15 -16.80
C SER A 185 14.07 -6.39 -15.92
N LEU A 186 12.96 -6.91 -15.42
CA LEU A 186 12.93 -8.13 -14.61
C LEU A 186 12.72 -9.36 -15.48
N MET A 187 11.86 -9.25 -16.49
CA MET A 187 11.54 -10.33 -17.40
C MET A 187 11.15 -9.78 -18.76
N LYS A 188 11.67 -10.40 -19.82
CA LYS A 188 11.14 -10.26 -21.18
C LYS A 188 10.03 -11.28 -21.37
N LEU A 189 8.92 -10.83 -21.92
CA LEU A 189 7.76 -11.66 -22.20
C LEU A 189 7.69 -11.91 -23.70
N GLN A 190 7.29 -13.13 -24.06
CA GLN A 190 7.01 -13.50 -25.45
C GLN A 190 5.67 -12.92 -25.93
N LYS A 191 4.78 -12.63 -24.97
CA LYS A 191 3.40 -12.19 -25.18
C LYS A 191 3.11 -10.95 -24.35
N LYS A 192 2.13 -10.18 -24.80
CA LYS A 192 1.69 -8.96 -24.12
C LYS A 192 1.08 -9.32 -22.77
N ALA A 193 1.74 -8.91 -21.69
CA ALA A 193 1.16 -9.01 -20.36
C ALA A 193 0.02 -8.01 -20.20
N THR A 194 -1.03 -8.48 -19.54
CA THR A 194 -2.31 -7.78 -19.41
C THR A 194 -2.73 -7.63 -17.96
N SER A 195 -2.05 -8.26 -17.01
CA SER A 195 -2.23 -8.03 -15.58
C SER A 195 -1.02 -8.49 -14.78
N ILE A 196 -0.78 -7.87 -13.63
CA ILE A 196 0.21 -8.32 -12.64
C ILE A 196 -0.35 -8.24 -11.24
N ALA A 197 0.14 -9.11 -10.37
CA ALA A 197 -0.03 -8.96 -8.93
C ALA A 197 1.27 -9.33 -8.23
N PHE A 198 1.55 -8.63 -7.13
CA PHE A 198 2.75 -8.83 -6.32
C PHE A 198 2.36 -9.14 -4.87
N SER A 199 2.98 -10.16 -4.32
CA SER A 199 3.05 -10.43 -2.88
C SER A 199 4.48 -10.18 -2.41
N LYS A 200 4.75 -10.29 -1.10
CA LYS A 200 6.09 -10.02 -0.50
C LYS A 200 7.27 -10.73 -1.19
N SER A 201 7.05 -11.85 -1.88
CA SER A 201 8.11 -12.58 -2.58
C SER A 201 7.69 -13.23 -3.90
N LYS A 202 6.43 -13.08 -4.33
CA LYS A 202 5.95 -13.69 -5.57
C LYS A 202 5.31 -12.64 -6.45
N LEU A 203 5.65 -12.66 -7.73
CA LEU A 203 5.03 -11.88 -8.78
C LEU A 203 4.30 -12.86 -9.71
N VAL A 204 3.01 -12.63 -9.92
CA VAL A 204 2.24 -13.31 -10.99
C VAL A 204 1.99 -12.35 -12.12
N ILE A 205 2.09 -12.86 -13.35
CA ILE A 205 1.88 -12.12 -14.58
C ILE A 205 0.91 -12.91 -15.42
N GLY A 206 -0.16 -12.26 -15.86
CA GLY A 206 -1.14 -12.83 -16.77
C GLY A 206 -1.00 -12.19 -18.14
N ASP A 207 -1.15 -12.98 -19.19
CA ASP A 207 -1.03 -12.49 -20.56
C ASP A 207 -2.33 -12.54 -21.37
N ASN A 208 -2.21 -12.08 -22.62
CA ASN A 208 -3.33 -11.98 -23.55
C ASN A 208 -3.82 -13.33 -24.10
N ASP A 209 -3.02 -14.40 -23.96
CA ASP A 209 -3.34 -15.74 -24.45
C ASP A 209 -3.90 -16.64 -23.33
N GLY A 210 -3.85 -16.19 -22.08
CA GLY A 210 -4.37 -16.93 -20.91
C GLY A 210 -3.29 -17.67 -20.13
N GLU A 211 -2.02 -17.36 -20.38
CA GLU A 211 -0.90 -17.89 -19.61
C GLU A 211 -0.69 -17.09 -18.33
N ILE A 212 -0.39 -17.80 -17.25
CA ILE A 212 0.03 -17.22 -15.98
C ILE A 212 1.47 -17.65 -15.69
N TYR A 213 2.33 -16.65 -15.54
CA TYR A 213 3.72 -16.79 -15.13
C TYR A 213 3.83 -16.51 -13.64
N LEU A 214 4.59 -17.34 -12.92
CA LEU A 214 4.90 -17.14 -11.50
C LEU A 214 6.41 -16.98 -11.30
N ILE A 215 6.79 -15.91 -10.62
CA ILE A 215 8.19 -15.56 -10.34
C ILE A 215 8.37 -15.38 -8.84
N ASN A 216 9.35 -16.07 -8.26
CA ASN A 216 9.83 -15.79 -6.92
C ASN A 216 10.90 -14.70 -6.98
N THR A 217 10.57 -13.50 -6.50
CA THR A 217 11.44 -12.32 -6.59
C THR A 217 12.62 -12.33 -5.62
N LYS A 218 12.65 -13.26 -4.66
CA LYS A 218 13.80 -13.44 -3.74
C LYS A 218 14.88 -14.33 -4.31
N THR A 219 14.50 -15.30 -5.13
CA THR A 219 15.40 -16.32 -5.68
C THR A 219 15.58 -16.20 -7.19
N ASP A 220 14.89 -15.25 -7.83
CA ASP A 220 14.74 -15.13 -9.29
C ASP A 220 14.28 -16.43 -9.97
N LEU A 221 13.66 -17.33 -9.21
CA LEU A 221 13.14 -18.59 -9.72
C LEU A 221 11.85 -18.32 -10.49
N ARG A 222 11.79 -18.81 -11.73
CA ARG A 222 10.64 -18.68 -12.61
C ARG A 222 10.04 -20.06 -12.82
N GLU A 223 8.76 -20.19 -12.53
CA GLU A 223 8.02 -21.39 -12.86
C GLU A 223 7.58 -21.34 -14.33
N THR A 224 7.44 -22.52 -14.94
CA THR A 224 6.89 -22.64 -16.29
C THR A 224 5.48 -22.05 -16.33
N PRO A 225 5.12 -21.25 -17.34
CA PRO A 225 3.78 -20.69 -17.40
C PRO A 225 2.73 -21.79 -17.40
N LEU A 226 1.62 -21.54 -16.71
CA LEU A 226 0.45 -22.39 -16.77
C LEU A 226 -0.59 -21.76 -17.68
N VAL A 227 -1.07 -22.54 -18.64
CA VAL A 227 -2.20 -22.16 -19.49
C VAL A 227 -3.49 -22.37 -18.71
N GLN A 228 -4.16 -21.28 -18.34
CA GLN A 228 -5.48 -21.30 -17.70
C GLN A 228 -6.61 -21.59 -18.71
N GLY A 229 -6.33 -21.39 -20.00
CA GLY A 229 -7.23 -21.48 -21.15
C GLY A 229 -6.71 -20.59 -22.28
N ASN A 230 -7.49 -20.40 -23.35
CA ASN A 230 -7.15 -19.50 -24.47
C ASN A 230 -7.83 -18.12 -24.32
N THR A 231 -7.99 -17.65 -23.09
CA THR A 231 -8.70 -16.40 -22.78
C THR A 231 -7.80 -15.44 -22.02
N LYS A 232 -7.75 -14.19 -22.50
CA LYS A 232 -6.93 -13.12 -21.92
C LYS A 232 -7.18 -12.97 -20.42
N ILE A 233 -6.10 -12.96 -19.63
CA ILE A 233 -6.16 -12.62 -18.22
C ILE A 233 -6.35 -11.12 -18.07
N THR A 234 -7.45 -10.70 -17.45
CA THR A 234 -7.79 -9.27 -17.28
C THR A 234 -7.52 -8.76 -15.89
N PHE A 235 -7.35 -9.65 -14.91
CA PHE A 235 -7.09 -9.26 -13.52
C PHE A 235 -6.36 -10.38 -12.77
N LEU A 236 -5.40 -9.99 -11.94
CA LEU A 236 -4.72 -10.84 -10.97
C LEU A 236 -4.70 -10.13 -9.62
N THR A 237 -4.84 -10.89 -8.54
CA THR A 237 -4.67 -10.36 -7.19
C THR A 237 -4.20 -11.45 -6.24
N PHE A 238 -3.28 -11.11 -5.33
CA PHE A 238 -2.85 -12.02 -4.28
C PHE A 238 -3.75 -11.93 -3.06
N ALA A 239 -3.90 -13.07 -2.38
CA ALA A 239 -4.41 -13.07 -1.02
C ALA A 239 -3.38 -12.46 -0.04
N PRO A 240 -3.79 -11.98 1.15
CA PRO A 240 -2.93 -11.20 2.03
C PRO A 240 -1.61 -11.86 2.44
N LYS A 241 -1.58 -13.18 2.68
CA LYS A 241 -0.32 -13.89 2.98
C LYS A 241 0.51 -14.25 1.75
N GLY A 242 -0.02 -14.05 0.54
CA GLY A 242 0.67 -14.34 -0.73
C GLY A 242 0.81 -15.82 -1.07
N VAL A 243 0.08 -16.70 -0.35
CA VAL A 243 0.06 -18.14 -0.64
C VAL A 243 -0.83 -18.41 -1.85
N PHE A 244 -1.98 -17.74 -1.91
CA PHE A 244 -2.99 -17.91 -2.94
C PHE A 244 -3.14 -16.65 -3.77
N PHE A 245 -3.63 -16.81 -5.00
CA PHE A 245 -4.04 -15.69 -5.83
C PHE A 245 -5.29 -16.04 -6.63
N ALA A 246 -5.98 -15.00 -7.09
CA ALA A 246 -7.13 -15.11 -7.95
C ALA A 246 -6.78 -14.55 -9.33
N SER A 247 -7.30 -15.18 -10.37
CA SER A 247 -7.28 -14.66 -11.73
C SER A 247 -8.69 -14.49 -12.26
N LYS A 248 -8.88 -13.50 -13.14
CA LYS A 248 -10.10 -13.30 -13.91
C LYS A 248 -9.73 -13.16 -15.38
N ASP A 249 -10.48 -13.81 -16.25
CA ASP A 249 -10.30 -13.76 -17.70
C ASP A 249 -11.36 -12.88 -18.38
N THR A 250 -11.34 -12.81 -19.71
CA THR A 250 -12.36 -12.11 -20.51
C THR A 250 -13.75 -12.75 -20.46
N ASP A 251 -13.85 -14.01 -20.04
CA ASP A 251 -15.13 -14.71 -19.85
C ASP A 251 -15.77 -14.36 -18.50
N ASN A 252 -15.12 -13.52 -17.70
CA ASN A 252 -15.51 -13.12 -16.34
C ASN A 252 -15.52 -14.29 -15.34
N LYS A 253 -14.79 -15.36 -15.64
CA LYS A 253 -14.62 -16.48 -14.74
C LYS A 253 -13.50 -16.17 -13.76
N VAL A 254 -13.78 -16.31 -12.47
CA VAL A 254 -12.79 -16.12 -11.41
C VAL A 254 -12.27 -17.48 -10.98
N ARG A 255 -10.95 -17.65 -10.98
CA ARG A 255 -10.29 -18.88 -10.59
C ARG A 255 -9.32 -18.62 -9.47
N LEU A 256 -9.25 -19.55 -8.52
CA LEU A 256 -8.37 -19.47 -7.36
C LEU A 256 -7.21 -20.45 -7.52
N TRP A 257 -6.04 -20.02 -7.08
CA TRP A 257 -4.77 -20.68 -7.37
C TRP A 257 -3.90 -20.79 -6.13
N SER A 258 -3.13 -21.88 -6.06
CA SER A 258 -2.00 -22.04 -5.15
C SER A 258 -0.78 -22.35 -6.00
N ASN A 259 0.16 -21.41 -6.08
CA ASN A 259 1.16 -21.40 -7.15
C ASN A 259 0.46 -21.59 -8.51
N LEU A 260 0.95 -22.47 -9.37
CA LEU A 260 0.33 -22.78 -10.66
C LEU A 260 -0.66 -23.95 -10.62
N PHE A 261 -1.23 -24.27 -9.45
CA PHE A 261 -2.29 -25.26 -9.32
C PHE A 261 -3.65 -24.57 -9.15
N ARG A 262 -4.60 -24.90 -10.04
CA ARG A 262 -5.99 -24.44 -9.93
C ARG A 262 -6.68 -25.15 -8.78
N LEU A 263 -7.18 -24.38 -7.83
CA LEU A 263 -7.90 -24.89 -6.67
C LEU A 263 -9.39 -24.99 -6.98
N CYS A 264 -9.97 -23.90 -7.52
CA CYS A 264 -11.39 -23.83 -7.83
C CYS A 264 -11.70 -22.78 -8.90
N GLU A 265 -12.93 -22.80 -9.42
CA GLU A 265 -13.55 -21.75 -10.21
C GLU A 265 -14.80 -21.28 -9.47
N LEU A 266 -14.98 -19.97 -9.32
CA LEU A 266 -16.18 -19.41 -8.70
C LEU A 266 -17.31 -19.38 -9.74
N GLU A 267 -18.47 -19.91 -9.37
CA GLU A 267 -19.62 -19.92 -10.27
C GLU A 267 -20.16 -18.51 -10.54
N GLY A 268 -20.60 -18.26 -11.77
CA GLY A 268 -21.13 -16.97 -12.21
C GLY A 268 -20.15 -16.11 -13.01
N LYS A 269 -20.59 -14.88 -13.32
CA LYS A 269 -19.81 -13.89 -14.06
C LYS A 269 -19.50 -12.71 -13.15
N TRP A 270 -18.23 -12.47 -12.89
CA TRP A 270 -17.76 -11.48 -11.92
C TRP A 270 -16.90 -10.43 -12.60
N TYR A 271 -17.19 -9.15 -12.36
CA TYR A 271 -16.43 -8.04 -12.92
C TYR A 271 -15.27 -7.61 -12.03
N SER A 272 -15.39 -7.82 -10.72
CA SER A 272 -14.39 -7.40 -9.75
C SER A 272 -14.22 -8.43 -8.64
N VAL A 273 -13.03 -8.45 -8.03
CA VAL A 273 -12.63 -9.44 -7.04
C VAL A 273 -11.72 -8.79 -6.01
N ALA A 274 -11.91 -9.09 -4.72
CA ALA A 274 -11.03 -8.67 -3.64
C ALA A 274 -10.94 -9.71 -2.51
N TYR A 275 -9.74 -9.98 -2.01
CA TYR A 275 -9.56 -10.87 -0.86
C TYR A 275 -9.87 -10.16 0.46
N LEU A 276 -10.66 -10.81 1.33
CA LEU A 276 -10.89 -10.40 2.73
C LEU A 276 -9.90 -11.08 3.67
N SER A 277 -9.49 -12.30 3.34
CA SER A 277 -8.47 -13.09 4.02
C SER A 277 -7.89 -14.10 3.03
N ASP A 278 -7.01 -15.01 3.45
CA ASP A 278 -6.45 -16.01 2.53
C ASP A 278 -7.51 -16.96 1.94
N THR A 279 -8.56 -17.27 2.69
CA THR A 279 -9.61 -18.24 2.34
C THR A 279 -10.97 -17.59 2.11
N LYS A 280 -11.04 -16.25 2.13
CA LYS A 280 -12.31 -15.51 1.97
C LYS A 280 -12.14 -14.41 0.94
N ILE A 281 -13.01 -14.39 -0.06
CA ILE A 281 -12.94 -13.46 -1.19
C ILE A 281 -14.33 -12.88 -1.47
N VAL A 282 -14.39 -11.62 -1.93
CA VAL A 282 -15.62 -10.98 -2.40
C VAL A 282 -15.54 -10.81 -3.90
N THR A 283 -16.62 -11.13 -4.58
CA THR A 283 -16.81 -10.87 -6.00
C THR A 283 -17.96 -9.90 -6.22
N GLY A 284 -17.80 -9.01 -7.20
CA GLY A 284 -18.82 -8.04 -7.61
C GLY A 284 -19.25 -8.34 -9.05
N GLY A 285 -20.54 -8.53 -9.26
CA GLY A 285 -21.12 -8.86 -10.58
C GLY A 285 -22.62 -8.60 -10.60
N HIS A 286 -23.18 -8.08 -11.70
CA HIS A 286 -24.61 -7.85 -11.91
C HIS A 286 -25.41 -7.40 -10.67
N LYS A 287 -25.04 -6.24 -10.10
CA LYS A 287 -25.62 -5.62 -8.88
C LYS A 287 -25.51 -6.45 -7.59
N LYS A 288 -24.80 -7.57 -7.62
CA LYS A 288 -24.63 -8.50 -6.50
C LYS A 288 -23.19 -8.49 -6.01
N LEU A 289 -23.05 -8.50 -4.69
CA LEU A 289 -21.82 -8.92 -4.04
C LEU A 289 -21.99 -10.35 -3.57
N CYS A 290 -21.00 -11.19 -3.82
CA CYS A 290 -20.96 -12.53 -3.26
C CYS A 290 -19.68 -12.72 -2.49
N VAL A 291 -19.82 -13.29 -1.30
CA VAL A 291 -18.71 -13.61 -0.41
C VAL A 291 -18.49 -15.10 -0.48
N TRP A 292 -17.29 -15.50 -0.87
CA TRP A 292 -16.94 -16.90 -1.03
C TRP A 292 -15.97 -17.30 0.07
N ASN A 293 -16.29 -18.40 0.75
CA ASN A 293 -15.35 -19.09 1.61
C ASN A 293 -14.83 -20.32 0.89
N TRP A 294 -13.51 -20.47 0.88
CA TRP A 294 -12.85 -21.56 0.20
C TRP A 294 -11.71 -22.05 1.11
N SER A 295 -11.92 -23.21 1.72
CA SER A 295 -10.94 -23.89 2.57
C SER A 295 -10.54 -25.23 1.95
N SER A 296 -9.58 -25.93 2.56
CA SER A 296 -9.18 -27.28 2.13
C SER A 296 -10.33 -28.27 2.00
N GLU A 297 -11.42 -28.04 2.73
CA GLU A 297 -12.62 -28.88 2.70
C GLU A 297 -13.54 -28.55 1.50
N HIS A 298 -13.47 -27.32 0.97
CA HIS A 298 -14.42 -26.79 -0.02
C HIS A 298 -13.77 -26.39 -1.35
N PHE A 299 -12.53 -26.79 -1.62
CA PHE A 299 -11.84 -26.41 -2.86
C PHE A 299 -12.63 -26.79 -4.13
N ALA A 300 -13.35 -27.90 -4.15
CA ALA A 300 -14.13 -28.28 -5.34
C ALA A 300 -15.47 -27.55 -5.47
N SER A 301 -15.99 -26.95 -4.39
CA SER A 301 -17.32 -26.34 -4.35
C SER A 301 -17.33 -25.22 -3.30
N PRO A 302 -16.78 -24.04 -3.63
CA PRO A 302 -16.72 -22.93 -2.69
C PRO A 302 -18.14 -22.45 -2.35
N GLU A 303 -18.38 -22.19 -1.06
CA GLU A 303 -19.69 -21.70 -0.60
C GLU A 303 -19.76 -20.19 -0.81
N GLY A 304 -20.71 -19.75 -1.63
CA GLY A 304 -20.99 -18.36 -1.91
C GLY A 304 -22.22 -17.86 -1.16
N GLU A 305 -22.05 -16.84 -0.33
CA GLU A 305 -23.14 -16.11 0.31
C GLU A 305 -23.39 -14.79 -0.43
N GLU A 306 -24.63 -14.58 -0.88
CA GLU A 306 -25.01 -13.34 -1.56
C GLU A 306 -25.32 -12.24 -0.55
N ILE A 307 -24.61 -11.11 -0.69
CA ILE A 307 -24.89 -9.90 0.07
C ILE A 307 -25.57 -8.90 -0.85
N TYR A 308 -26.84 -8.63 -0.55
CA TYR A 308 -27.66 -7.71 -1.30
C TYR A 308 -27.56 -6.31 -0.73
N HIS A 309 -26.87 -5.44 -1.47
CA HIS A 309 -26.96 -3.99 -1.29
C HIS A 309 -27.51 -3.38 -2.57
N GLN A 310 -28.30 -2.32 -2.45
CA GLN A 310 -29.04 -1.72 -3.56
C GLN A 310 -28.11 -0.94 -4.52
N PHE A 311 -27.21 -1.63 -5.21
CA PHE A 311 -26.44 -1.05 -6.30
C PHE A 311 -27.36 -0.74 -7.49
N GLU A 312 -27.14 0.40 -8.12
CA GLU A 312 -27.98 0.87 -9.21
C GLU A 312 -27.56 0.26 -10.55
N ASP A 313 -26.34 -0.27 -10.60
CA ASP A 313 -25.71 -0.88 -11.77
C ASP A 313 -24.69 -1.99 -11.41
N ASP A 314 -24.07 -2.59 -12.42
CA ASP A 314 -23.00 -3.57 -12.28
C ASP A 314 -21.88 -3.06 -11.36
N ILE A 315 -21.52 -3.89 -10.37
CA ILE A 315 -20.39 -3.61 -9.49
C ILE A 315 -19.09 -3.87 -10.24
N LYS A 316 -18.51 -2.81 -10.81
CA LYS A 316 -17.30 -2.89 -11.63
C LYS A 316 -16.02 -2.80 -10.80
N PHE A 317 -16.08 -2.25 -9.60
CA PHE A 317 -14.89 -1.98 -8.79
C PHE A 317 -15.02 -2.52 -7.38
N LEU A 318 -14.02 -3.28 -6.96
CA LEU A 318 -13.83 -3.74 -5.59
C LEU A 318 -12.40 -3.44 -5.15
N THR A 319 -12.26 -2.92 -3.94
CA THR A 319 -10.97 -2.71 -3.29
C THR A 319 -11.12 -3.07 -1.82
N CYS A 320 -10.14 -3.80 -1.29
CA CYS A 320 -10.13 -4.25 0.09
C CYS A 320 -8.77 -3.91 0.71
N ASN A 321 -8.80 -3.46 1.96
CA ASN A 321 -7.65 -3.33 2.82
C ASN A 321 -7.89 -4.18 4.07
N THR A 322 -7.27 -5.35 4.12
CA THR A 322 -7.48 -6.33 5.20
C THR A 322 -6.80 -5.92 6.51
N ASN A 323 -5.75 -5.11 6.46
CA ASN A 323 -5.06 -4.62 7.65
C ASN A 323 -5.96 -3.67 8.45
N VAL A 324 -6.68 -2.80 7.73
CA VAL A 324 -7.57 -1.78 8.29
C VAL A 324 -9.04 -2.22 8.26
N ARG A 325 -9.30 -3.46 7.81
CA ARG A 325 -10.62 -4.09 7.76
C ARG A 325 -11.65 -3.27 6.99
N LEU A 326 -11.26 -2.68 5.86
CA LEU A 326 -12.14 -1.92 4.98
C LEU A 326 -12.35 -2.62 3.65
N LEU A 327 -13.60 -2.67 3.20
CA LEU A 327 -13.99 -3.05 1.84
C LEU A 327 -14.73 -1.86 1.23
N ALA A 328 -14.41 -1.50 -0.01
CA ALA A 328 -15.21 -0.57 -0.80
C ALA A 328 -15.58 -1.22 -2.13
N ALA A 329 -16.85 -1.08 -2.49
CA ALA A 329 -17.40 -1.56 -3.76
C ALA A 329 -18.09 -0.41 -4.46
N ALA A 330 -17.97 -0.34 -5.78
CA ALA A 330 -18.63 0.68 -6.58
C ALA A 330 -19.27 0.14 -7.85
N ASP A 331 -20.43 0.69 -8.17
CA ASP A 331 -21.07 0.49 -9.46
C ASP A 331 -20.59 1.51 -10.50
N SER A 332 -20.89 1.24 -11.77
CA SER A 332 -20.53 2.11 -12.90
C SER A 332 -21.17 3.50 -12.81
N LYS A 333 -22.29 3.66 -12.10
CA LYS A 333 -23.04 4.92 -11.98
C LYS A 333 -22.55 5.83 -10.85
N GLY A 334 -21.55 5.40 -10.11
CA GLY A 334 -20.90 6.24 -9.10
C GLY A 334 -21.40 6.01 -7.68
N LYS A 335 -22.22 4.99 -7.42
CA LYS A 335 -22.55 4.59 -6.06
C LYS A 335 -21.41 3.74 -5.51
N ILE A 336 -20.83 4.18 -4.41
CA ILE A 336 -19.77 3.50 -3.69
C ILE A 336 -20.29 3.18 -2.29
N VAL A 337 -20.17 1.94 -1.86
CA VAL A 337 -20.53 1.50 -0.52
C VAL A 337 -19.28 0.98 0.17
N ILE A 338 -19.16 1.27 1.46
CA ILE A 338 -17.98 0.95 2.28
C ILE A 338 -18.43 0.10 3.47
N TRP A 339 -17.69 -0.95 3.80
CA TRP A 339 -17.96 -1.87 4.90
C TRP A 339 -16.74 -2.10 5.78
N ASN A 340 -17.01 -2.58 6.99
CA ASN A 340 -16.04 -3.29 7.79
C ASN A 340 -15.97 -4.75 7.30
N THR A 341 -14.78 -5.30 7.06
CA THR A 341 -14.62 -6.68 6.55
C THR A 341 -15.12 -7.75 7.52
N ASP A 342 -15.24 -7.43 8.81
CA ASP A 342 -15.77 -8.34 9.83
C ASP A 342 -17.29 -8.42 9.80
N LYS A 343 -17.97 -7.36 9.33
CA LYS A 343 -19.43 -7.25 9.29
C LYS A 343 -19.87 -6.61 7.98
N LEU A 344 -20.24 -7.46 7.02
CA LEU A 344 -20.64 -7.04 5.67
C LEU A 344 -22.16 -6.81 5.52
N ASP A 345 -22.93 -7.18 6.54
CA ASP A 345 -24.39 -7.01 6.55
C ASP A 345 -24.78 -5.52 6.65
N GLU A 346 -23.95 -4.72 7.30
CA GLU A 346 -24.20 -3.29 7.53
C GLU A 346 -23.06 -2.45 6.94
N PRO A 347 -23.34 -1.55 5.99
CA PRO A 347 -22.33 -0.65 5.46
C PRO A 347 -21.93 0.40 6.50
N LEU A 348 -20.64 0.71 6.58
CA LEU A 348 -20.12 1.85 7.33
C LEU A 348 -20.61 3.18 6.75
N GLY A 349 -20.80 3.22 5.44
CA GLY A 349 -21.31 4.40 4.76
C GLY A 349 -21.47 4.21 3.26
N THR A 350 -22.14 5.18 2.63
CA THR A 350 -22.31 5.26 1.17
C THR A 350 -21.81 6.61 0.68
N VAL A 351 -21.15 6.59 -0.46
CA VAL A 351 -20.67 7.75 -1.19
C VAL A 351 -21.27 7.70 -2.58
N SER A 352 -21.83 8.81 -3.05
CA SER A 352 -22.29 8.92 -4.43
C SER A 352 -21.48 9.99 -5.14
N VAL A 353 -20.96 9.64 -6.31
CA VAL A 353 -20.33 10.57 -7.25
C VAL A 353 -21.21 10.68 -8.50
N LYS A 354 -21.39 11.89 -9.03
CA LYS A 354 -22.28 12.16 -10.16
C LYS A 354 -21.64 11.91 -11.53
N GLN A 355 -20.69 10.98 -11.60
CA GLN A 355 -19.91 10.67 -12.80
C GLN A 355 -19.53 9.19 -12.81
N GLU A 356 -19.28 8.65 -14.00
CA GLU A 356 -18.83 7.28 -14.16
C GLU A 356 -17.45 7.10 -13.52
N ILE A 357 -17.35 6.07 -12.68
CA ILE A 357 -16.09 5.67 -12.05
C ILE A 357 -15.30 4.86 -13.07
N SER A 358 -14.03 5.21 -13.22
CA SER A 358 -13.06 4.45 -14.01
C SER A 358 -12.22 3.52 -13.14
N HIS A 359 -11.89 3.92 -11.90
CA HIS A 359 -11.06 3.15 -10.97
C HIS A 359 -11.38 3.48 -9.51
N LEU A 360 -11.17 2.53 -8.60
CA LEU A 360 -11.38 2.69 -7.16
C LEU A 360 -10.26 2.02 -6.36
N ARG A 361 -9.64 2.77 -5.44
CA ARG A 361 -8.61 2.23 -4.54
C ARG A 361 -8.72 2.78 -3.13
N LEU A 362 -8.64 1.90 -2.14
CA LEU A 362 -8.39 2.27 -0.76
C LEU A 362 -6.90 2.55 -0.56
N ALA A 363 -6.60 3.59 0.21
CA ALA A 363 -5.26 3.82 0.72
C ALA A 363 -4.83 2.67 1.66
N ASN A 364 -3.54 2.34 1.69
CA ASN A 364 -3.04 1.24 2.54
C ASN A 364 -3.15 1.56 4.05
N ASP A 365 -3.17 2.84 4.42
CA ASP A 365 -3.43 3.30 5.79
C ASP A 365 -4.94 3.31 6.14
N GLY A 366 -5.82 3.09 5.16
CA GLY A 366 -7.27 3.14 5.29
C GLY A 366 -7.82 4.51 5.65
N SER A 367 -7.05 5.59 5.47
CA SER A 367 -7.48 6.96 5.76
C SER A 367 -8.28 7.56 4.60
N ARG A 368 -8.08 7.05 3.38
CA ARG A 368 -8.60 7.66 2.14
C ARG A 368 -9.10 6.65 1.13
N LEU A 369 -10.04 7.13 0.32
CA LEU A 369 -10.55 6.49 -0.88
C LEU A 369 -10.20 7.34 -2.09
N PHE A 370 -9.54 6.74 -3.08
CA PHE A 370 -9.23 7.36 -4.36
C PHE A 370 -10.22 6.86 -5.41
N ILE A 371 -10.91 7.80 -6.04
CA ILE A 371 -11.97 7.57 -7.02
C ILE A 371 -11.51 8.19 -8.34
N GLY A 372 -11.08 7.35 -9.27
CA GLY A 372 -10.81 7.78 -10.64
C GLY A 372 -12.11 7.96 -11.39
N LEU A 373 -12.33 9.11 -11.99
CA LEU A 373 -13.50 9.42 -12.80
C LEU A 373 -13.17 9.36 -14.29
N GLN A 374 -14.19 9.10 -15.12
CA GLN A 374 -14.04 9.14 -16.58
C GLN A 374 -13.67 10.56 -17.07
N SER A 375 -14.01 11.60 -16.31
CA SER A 375 -13.61 13.00 -16.56
C SER A 375 -12.12 13.28 -16.38
N ARG A 376 -11.30 12.27 -16.02
CA ARG A 376 -9.84 12.37 -15.82
C ARG A 376 -9.45 13.10 -14.53
N ILE A 377 -10.40 13.18 -13.60
CA ILE A 377 -10.20 13.67 -12.25
C ILE A 377 -10.06 12.47 -11.32
N VAL A 378 -9.14 12.55 -10.36
CA VAL A 378 -9.13 11.64 -9.21
C VAL A 378 -9.70 12.38 -8.01
N GLN A 379 -10.90 12.00 -7.58
CA GLN A 379 -11.47 12.49 -6.34
C GLN A 379 -10.92 11.72 -5.15
N ILE A 380 -10.52 12.44 -4.11
CA ILE A 380 -10.01 11.88 -2.86
C ILE A 380 -11.04 12.15 -1.78
N LYS A 381 -11.46 11.09 -1.12
CA LYS A 381 -12.39 11.16 0.00
C LYS A 381 -11.77 10.58 1.25
N ASP A 382 -11.78 11.36 2.32
CA ASP A 382 -11.37 10.87 3.63
C ASP A 382 -12.40 9.85 4.14
N ILE A 383 -11.87 8.77 4.69
CA ILE A 383 -12.65 7.76 5.41
C ILE A 383 -12.46 8.08 6.88
N ASP A 384 -13.45 8.74 7.47
CA ASP A 384 -13.54 8.87 8.91
C ASP A 384 -13.74 7.47 9.49
N GLN A 385 -12.67 6.80 9.88
CA GLN A 385 -12.82 5.59 10.68
C GLN A 385 -13.55 5.98 11.96
N PRO A 386 -14.58 5.23 12.38
CA PRO A 386 -15.10 5.42 13.72
C PRO A 386 -13.90 5.22 14.65
N LYS A 387 -13.53 6.29 15.37
CA LYS A 387 -12.54 6.21 16.44
C LYS A 387 -12.97 5.05 17.31
N THR A 388 -12.23 3.97 17.28
CA THR A 388 -12.48 2.83 18.16
C THR A 388 -12.34 3.36 19.57
N VAL A 389 -13.48 3.58 20.22
CA VAL A 389 -13.57 3.79 21.66
C VAL A 389 -13.24 2.43 22.26
N TRP A 390 -12.03 2.31 22.80
CA TRP A 390 -11.65 1.22 23.70
C TRP A 390 -11.78 1.71 25.14
#